data_AF-A0AB36PJJ7-F1
#
_entry.id   AF-A0AB36PJJ7-F1
#
_cell.length_a   1.000
_cell.length_b   1.000
_cell.length_c   1.000
_cell.angle_alpha   90.00
_cell.angle_beta   90.00
_cell.angle_gamma   90.00
#
_symmetry.space_group_name_H-M   'P 1'
#
loop_
_entity.id
_entity.type
_entity.pdbx_description
1 polymer ?
#
loop_
_entity_poly.entity_id
_entity_poly.type
_entity_poly.pdbx_seq_one_letter_code
_entity_poly.pdbx_strand_id
1 'polypeptide(L)'
;MVKSHGTVSVDGKVSDADLTYLEEVANSTGQEVDKSRLTSQACARTALITDVGIALATELETAGQKWSLGFPPKFQRVDLFNYNVLVRNYDSSAFKGDRYHNTKNGINADIGASTDLDDNWTLGLVAQNLISRSIETKEVNGITETFRIRPQVTAGVSWHNAMFTTAFDVDLTPASGFTSDSNRQFAAIGTEFNAWKWAQLRAGYRQNLAGNDGSAFTAGVGISPFDVVHLDVAGLIGTDNTYGAVAQFQFTF
;
A
#
# COMPACT_ATOMS: atom_id res chain seq x y z
N MET A 1 -8.45 16.50 6.78
CA MET A 1 -8.22 15.38 5.84
C MET A 1 -8.22 14.08 6.64
N VAL A 2 -8.91 13.04 6.18
CA VAL A 2 -8.85 11.69 6.75
C VAL A 2 -8.41 10.74 5.64
N LYS A 3 -7.39 9.92 5.90
CA LYS A 3 -6.87 8.92 4.97
C LYS A 3 -6.71 7.61 5.71
N SER A 4 -7.14 6.49 5.13
CA SER A 4 -6.89 5.16 5.68
C SER A 4 -6.38 4.24 4.59
N HIS A 5 -5.36 3.44 4.90
CA HIS A 5 -4.79 2.46 3.98
C HIS A 5 -4.25 1.27 4.77
N GLY A 6 -4.24 0.09 4.15
CA GLY A 6 -3.71 -1.09 4.82
C GLY A 6 -3.12 -2.12 3.86
N THR A 7 -2.37 -3.05 4.44
CA THR A 7 -1.80 -4.19 3.75
C THR A 7 -2.13 -5.45 4.54
N VAL A 8 -2.48 -6.51 3.82
CA VAL A 8 -2.75 -7.84 4.37
C VAL A 8 -1.82 -8.81 3.64
N SER A 9 -1.19 -9.70 4.38
CA SER A 9 -0.39 -10.81 3.86
C SER A 9 -0.89 -12.10 4.49
N VAL A 10 -1.12 -13.13 3.68
CA VAL A 10 -1.52 -14.46 4.13
C VAL A 10 -0.57 -15.48 3.50
N ASP A 11 -0.02 -16.35 4.33
CA ASP A 11 0.95 -17.37 3.96
C ASP A 11 0.62 -18.70 4.65
N GLY A 12 0.81 -19.80 3.93
CA GLY A 12 0.65 -21.15 4.44
C GLY A 12 2.01 -21.82 4.59
N LYS A 13 2.42 -22.12 5.83
CA LYS A 13 3.66 -22.86 6.09
C LYS A 13 3.34 -24.33 6.22
N VAL A 14 3.65 -25.10 5.18
CA VAL A 14 3.49 -26.55 5.16
C VAL A 14 4.72 -27.19 5.80
N SER A 15 4.49 -28.10 6.75
CA SER A 15 5.56 -28.85 7.41
C SER A 15 5.91 -30.11 6.60
N ASP A 16 7.20 -30.33 6.32
CA ASP A 16 7.66 -31.56 5.64
C ASP A 16 7.32 -32.82 6.45
N ALA A 17 7.30 -32.69 7.79
CA ALA A 17 6.87 -33.77 8.67
C ALA A 17 5.38 -34.10 8.49
N ASP A 18 4.54 -33.09 8.23
CA ASP A 18 3.12 -33.30 7.91
C ASP A 18 2.96 -33.98 6.54
N LEU A 19 3.74 -33.56 5.53
CA LEU A 19 3.73 -34.19 4.20
C LEU A 19 4.11 -35.68 4.29
N THR A 20 5.22 -35.98 4.97
CA THR A 20 5.70 -37.34 5.18
C THR A 20 4.65 -38.19 5.92
N TYR A 21 4.06 -37.63 6.99
CA TYR A 21 3.03 -38.33 7.76
C TYR A 21 1.76 -38.60 6.93
N LEU A 22 1.32 -37.64 6.13
CA LEU A 22 0.14 -37.79 5.29
C LEU A 22 0.39 -38.79 4.15
N GLU A 23 1.61 -38.86 3.61
CA GLU A 23 2.01 -39.90 2.64
C GLU A 23 1.99 -41.31 3.27
N GLU A 24 2.48 -41.46 4.51
CA GLU A 24 2.41 -42.74 5.24
C GLU A 24 0.95 -43.20 5.43
N VAL A 25 0.07 -42.28 5.84
CA VAL A 25 -1.36 -42.57 6.02
C VAL A 25 -2.05 -42.87 4.69
N ALA A 26 -1.72 -42.16 3.61
CA ALA A 26 -2.31 -42.40 2.29
C ALA A 26 -1.93 -43.79 1.73
N ASN A 27 -0.74 -44.28 2.09
CA ASN A 27 -0.25 -45.59 1.67
C ASN A 27 -0.69 -46.74 2.60
N SER A 28 -1.30 -46.44 3.75
CA SER A 28 -1.82 -47.44 4.67
C SER A 28 -3.34 -47.64 4.49
N THR A 29 -3.80 -48.89 4.56
CA THR A 29 -5.24 -49.18 4.38
C THR A 29 -5.96 -49.03 5.71
N GLY A 30 -6.83 -48.03 5.82
CA GLY A 30 -7.75 -47.86 6.97
C GLY A 30 -7.19 -47.12 8.19
N GLN A 31 -6.06 -46.43 8.07
CA GLN A 31 -5.54 -45.59 9.15
C GLN A 31 -6.24 -44.24 9.17
N GLU A 32 -6.78 -43.85 10.33
CA GLU A 32 -7.31 -42.50 10.53
C GLU A 32 -6.18 -41.48 10.73
N VAL A 33 -6.41 -40.25 10.26
CA VAL A 33 -5.48 -39.13 10.43
C VAL A 33 -5.52 -38.62 11.88
N ASP A 34 -4.42 -38.80 12.60
CA ASP A 34 -4.17 -38.16 13.88
C ASP A 34 -3.77 -36.69 13.66
N LYS A 35 -4.75 -35.81 13.77
CA LYS A 35 -4.59 -34.36 13.62
C LYS A 35 -3.60 -33.77 14.63
N SER A 36 -3.31 -34.43 15.76
CA SER A 36 -2.37 -33.92 16.77
C SER A 36 -0.92 -33.87 16.28
N ARG A 37 -0.59 -34.68 15.26
CA ARG A 37 0.72 -34.71 14.59
C ARG A 37 0.90 -33.59 13.57
N LEU A 38 -0.17 -32.89 13.19
CA LEU A 38 -0.12 -31.82 12.20
C LEU A 38 0.45 -30.53 12.82
N THR A 39 1.44 -29.97 12.15
CA THR A 39 2.26 -28.83 12.58
C THR A 39 2.26 -27.68 11.58
N SER A 40 1.65 -27.84 10.41
CA SER A 40 1.48 -26.79 9.40
C SER A 40 0.72 -25.59 9.97
N GLN A 41 1.09 -24.39 9.53
CA GLN A 41 0.58 -23.11 10.06
C GLN A 41 -0.08 -22.27 8.98
N ALA A 42 -1.18 -21.62 9.34
CA ALA A 42 -1.73 -20.50 8.60
C ALA A 42 -1.24 -19.21 9.26
N CYS A 43 -0.49 -18.40 8.51
CA CYS A 43 0.03 -17.12 8.94
C CYS A 43 -0.73 -16.01 8.21
N ALA A 44 -1.35 -15.09 8.93
CA ALA A 44 -1.93 -13.89 8.36
C ALA A 44 -1.49 -12.68 9.18
N ARG A 45 -1.04 -11.63 8.51
CA ARG A 45 -0.69 -10.36 9.14
C ARG A 45 -1.33 -9.21 8.40
N THR A 46 -1.75 -8.20 9.15
CA THR A 46 -2.37 -7.00 8.62
C THR A 46 -1.81 -5.77 9.29
N ALA A 47 -1.60 -4.71 8.54
CA ALA A 47 -1.39 -3.37 9.07
C ALA A 47 -2.40 -2.42 8.42
N LEU A 48 -3.17 -1.71 9.25
CA LEU A 48 -4.09 -0.65 8.85
C LEU A 48 -3.63 0.66 9.48
N ILE A 49 -3.42 1.68 8.66
CA ILE A 49 -2.95 3.00 9.07
C ILE A 49 -4.06 3.99 8.76
N THR A 50 -4.47 4.77 9.76
CA THR A 50 -5.46 5.84 9.63
C THR A 50 -4.86 7.16 10.07
N ASP A 51 -4.75 8.09 9.14
CA ASP A 51 -4.25 9.44 9.32
C ASP A 51 -5.42 10.43 9.40
N VAL A 52 -5.40 11.30 10.40
CA VAL A 52 -6.28 12.46 10.53
C VAL A 52 -5.40 13.70 10.60
N GLY A 53 -5.40 14.51 9.55
CA GLY A 53 -4.51 15.65 9.42
C GLY A 53 -5.20 16.96 9.07
N ILE A 54 -4.50 18.06 9.33
CA ILE A 54 -4.89 19.41 8.93
C ILE A 54 -3.99 19.78 7.75
N ALA A 55 -4.56 20.13 6.59
CA ALA A 55 -3.78 20.55 5.43
C ALA A 55 -3.46 22.04 5.55
N LEU A 56 -2.16 22.37 5.61
CA LEU A 56 -1.66 23.74 5.58
C LEU A 56 -0.86 23.90 4.29
N ALA A 57 -1.17 24.93 3.50
CA ALA A 57 -0.44 25.25 2.28
C ALA A 57 -0.28 26.76 2.12
N THR A 58 0.84 27.18 1.54
CA THR A 58 1.14 28.58 1.22
C THR A 58 1.81 28.66 -0.15
N GLU A 59 1.62 29.77 -0.85
CA GLU A 59 2.39 30.11 -2.05
C GLU A 59 3.48 31.11 -1.67
N LEU A 60 4.68 30.94 -2.23
CA LEU A 60 5.80 31.86 -2.09
C LEU A 60 6.39 32.12 -3.47
N GLU A 61 6.78 33.36 -3.75
CA GLU A 61 7.50 33.72 -4.97
C GLU A 61 8.97 33.97 -4.63
N THR A 62 9.88 33.33 -5.35
CA THR A 62 11.32 33.50 -5.17
C THR A 62 12.02 33.37 -6.51
N ALA A 63 12.91 34.32 -6.82
CA ALA A 63 13.65 34.37 -8.09
C ALA A 63 12.74 34.35 -9.34
N GLY A 64 11.55 34.97 -9.26
CA GLY A 64 10.58 35.00 -10.36
C GLY A 64 9.80 33.69 -10.55
N GLN A 65 9.98 32.72 -9.64
CA GLN A 65 9.34 31.41 -9.68
C GLN A 65 8.34 31.28 -8.52
N LYS A 66 7.14 30.78 -8.80
CA LYS A 66 6.11 30.52 -7.79
C LYS A 66 6.24 29.11 -7.23
N TRP A 67 6.25 28.99 -5.92
CA TRP A 67 6.38 27.74 -5.18
C TRP A 67 5.15 27.53 -4.31
N SER A 68 4.47 26.41 -4.48
CA SER A 68 3.45 25.95 -3.54
C SER A 68 4.10 25.06 -2.49
N LEU A 69 4.01 25.44 -1.22
CA LEU A 69 4.54 24.69 -0.09
C LEU A 69 3.40 24.16 0.77
N GLY A 70 3.45 22.88 1.14
CA GLY A 70 2.48 22.22 2.01
C GLY A 70 3.14 21.59 3.23
N PHE A 71 2.49 21.67 4.39
CA PHE A 71 2.92 21.02 5.62
C PHE A 71 1.70 20.52 6.42
N PRO A 72 1.20 19.32 6.15
CA PRO A 72 0.10 18.76 6.93
C PRO A 72 0.60 18.02 8.18
N PRO A 73 0.42 18.56 9.41
CA PRO A 73 0.51 17.75 10.61
C PRO A 73 -0.64 16.75 10.67
N LYS A 74 -0.37 15.55 11.21
CA LYS A 74 -1.36 14.47 11.29
C LYS A 74 -1.26 13.65 12.57
N PHE A 75 -2.41 13.25 13.07
CA PHE A 75 -2.56 12.16 14.04
C PHE A 75 -2.67 10.85 13.28
N GLN A 76 -1.91 9.84 13.69
CA GLN A 76 -1.79 8.56 13.00
C GLN A 76 -2.11 7.41 13.96
N ARG A 77 -3.15 6.66 13.64
CA ARG A 77 -3.53 5.40 14.29
C ARG A 77 -3.06 4.22 13.45
N VAL A 78 -2.40 3.27 14.07
CA VAL A 78 -1.91 2.04 13.44
C VAL A 78 -2.53 0.85 14.14
N ASP A 79 -3.28 0.04 13.39
CA ASP A 79 -3.88 -1.21 13.82
C ASP A 79 -3.13 -2.37 13.16
N LEU A 80 -2.47 -3.20 13.98
CA LEU A 80 -1.75 -4.38 13.52
C LEU A 80 -2.46 -5.65 13.95
N PHE A 81 -2.58 -6.61 13.03
CA PHE A 81 -3.10 -7.94 13.31
C PHE A 81 -2.04 -8.99 13.00
N ASN A 82 -1.90 -9.98 13.87
CA ASN A 82 -1.05 -11.15 13.68
C ASN A 82 -1.85 -12.40 14.04
N TYR A 83 -2.13 -13.23 13.05
CA TYR A 83 -2.83 -14.50 13.19
C TYR A 83 -1.89 -15.60 12.74
N ASN A 84 -1.24 -16.26 13.69
CA ASN A 84 -0.37 -17.38 13.42
C ASN A 84 -0.89 -18.59 14.19
N VAL A 85 -1.57 -19.52 13.52
CA VAL A 85 -2.17 -20.70 14.15
C VAL A 85 -1.83 -21.96 13.39
N LEU A 86 -1.74 -23.08 14.12
CA LEU A 86 -1.71 -24.41 13.53
C LEU A 86 -3.01 -24.65 12.75
N VAL A 87 -2.92 -25.22 11.55
CA VAL A 87 -4.08 -25.49 10.68
C VAL A 87 -5.13 -26.35 11.39
N ARG A 88 -4.71 -27.29 12.25
CA ARG A 88 -5.63 -28.10 13.08
C ARG A 88 -6.44 -27.32 14.11
N ASN A 89 -5.95 -26.16 14.52
CA ASN A 89 -6.57 -25.31 15.55
C ASN A 89 -7.29 -24.11 14.90
N TYR A 90 -7.54 -24.17 13.59
CA TYR A 90 -8.29 -23.14 12.90
C TYR A 90 -9.72 -23.04 13.48
N ASP A 91 -10.03 -21.87 14.02
CA ASP A 91 -11.37 -21.52 14.50
C ASP A 91 -11.80 -20.21 13.83
N SER A 92 -12.85 -20.31 13.01
CA SER A 92 -13.45 -19.18 12.29
C SER A 92 -13.97 -18.06 13.21
N SER A 93 -14.18 -18.32 14.50
CA SER A 93 -14.65 -17.35 15.50
C SER A 93 -13.53 -16.55 16.18
N ALA A 94 -12.26 -16.92 15.96
CA ALA A 94 -11.10 -16.33 16.62
C ALA A 94 -10.79 -14.87 16.21
N PHE A 95 -11.37 -14.38 15.11
CA PHE A 95 -11.16 -13.03 14.57
C PHE A 95 -11.83 -11.90 15.39
N LYS A 96 -12.59 -12.22 16.45
CA LYS A 96 -13.40 -11.23 17.21
C LYS A 96 -12.76 -10.74 18.53
N GLY A 97 -11.55 -11.17 18.86
CA GLY A 97 -10.92 -10.85 20.15
C GLY A 97 -9.60 -10.07 20.03
N ASP A 98 -9.30 -9.23 21.02
CA ASP A 98 -8.06 -8.45 21.14
C ASP A 98 -6.77 -9.29 21.14
N ARG A 99 -6.87 -10.63 21.24
CA ARG A 99 -5.71 -11.54 21.31
C ARG A 99 -4.72 -11.37 20.16
N TYR A 100 -5.21 -10.99 18.98
CA TYR A 100 -4.40 -10.90 17.75
C TYR A 100 -4.16 -9.46 17.29
N HIS A 101 -4.68 -8.45 18.01
CA HIS A 101 -4.76 -7.06 17.58
C HIS A 101 -3.95 -6.14 18.51
N ASN A 102 -3.12 -5.27 17.92
CA ASN A 102 -2.42 -4.18 18.61
C ASN A 102 -2.73 -2.85 17.93
N THR A 103 -3.22 -1.87 18.69
CA THR A 103 -3.41 -0.50 18.22
C THR A 103 -2.40 0.44 18.86
N LYS A 104 -1.73 1.26 18.04
CA LYS A 104 -0.84 2.33 18.49
C LYS A 104 -1.16 3.64 17.79
N ASN A 105 -1.31 4.67 18.61
CA ASN A 105 -1.53 6.04 18.15
C ASN A 105 -0.23 6.85 18.20
N GLY A 106 -0.14 7.92 17.43
CA GLY A 106 0.95 8.90 17.54
C GLY A 106 0.74 10.09 16.61
N ILE A 107 1.70 11.00 16.61
CA ILE A 107 1.72 12.17 15.73
C ILE A 107 2.75 11.97 14.63
N ASN A 108 2.49 12.56 13.48
CA ASN A 108 3.39 12.62 12.35
C ASN A 108 3.15 13.92 11.56
N ALA A 109 3.94 14.17 10.53
CA ALA A 109 3.72 15.27 9.60
C ALA A 109 4.25 14.87 8.23
N ASP A 110 3.75 15.57 7.21
CA ASP A 110 4.30 15.53 5.86
C ASP A 110 4.76 16.94 5.46
N ILE A 111 5.60 17.03 4.44
CA ILE A 111 5.99 18.30 3.80
C ILE A 111 6.04 18.10 2.28
N GLY A 112 5.62 19.08 1.53
CA GLY A 112 5.66 19.05 0.07
C GLY A 112 5.95 20.41 -0.54
N ALA A 113 6.57 20.41 -1.70
CA ALA A 113 6.80 21.59 -2.51
C ALA A 113 6.53 21.27 -3.99
N SER A 114 5.92 22.20 -4.71
CA SER A 114 5.77 22.11 -6.17
C SER A 114 5.94 23.47 -6.84
N THR A 115 6.31 23.45 -8.11
CA THR A 115 6.47 24.65 -8.93
C THR A 115 6.25 24.36 -10.41
N ASP A 116 5.59 25.28 -11.11
CA ASP A 116 5.39 25.22 -12.56
C ASP A 116 6.54 25.93 -13.26
N LEU A 117 7.42 25.20 -13.94
CA LEU A 117 8.58 25.76 -14.64
C LEU A 117 8.18 26.63 -15.83
N ASP A 118 7.09 26.24 -16.50
CA ASP A 118 6.44 26.97 -17.59
C ASP A 118 4.95 26.57 -17.65
N ASP A 119 4.26 26.91 -18.74
CA ASP A 119 2.83 26.62 -18.93
C ASP A 119 2.48 25.11 -19.01
N ASN A 120 3.49 24.24 -19.10
CA ASN A 120 3.29 22.81 -19.34
C ASN A 120 4.02 21.91 -18.34
N TRP A 121 5.13 22.35 -17.76
CA TRP A 121 5.97 21.53 -16.89
C TRP A 121 5.81 21.88 -15.41
N THR A 122 5.54 20.86 -14.59
CA THR A 122 5.50 20.98 -13.12
C THR A 122 6.55 20.08 -12.48
N LEU A 123 7.26 20.59 -11.48
CA LEU A 123 8.11 19.80 -10.59
C LEU A 123 7.48 19.66 -9.21
N GLY A 124 7.68 18.51 -8.57
CA GLY A 124 7.21 18.24 -7.22
C GLY A 124 8.22 17.45 -6.39
N LEU A 125 8.23 17.73 -5.09
CA LEU A 125 8.92 16.93 -4.09
C LEU A 125 8.03 16.81 -2.86
N VAL A 126 7.84 15.59 -2.37
CA VAL A 126 7.06 15.33 -1.15
C VAL A 126 7.84 14.40 -0.22
N ALA A 127 7.79 14.69 1.08
CA ALA A 127 8.26 13.81 2.14
C ALA A 127 7.12 13.56 3.12
N GLN A 128 6.65 12.31 3.17
CA GLN A 128 5.58 11.84 4.04
C GLN A 128 6.14 11.10 5.25
N ASN A 129 5.39 11.08 6.35
CA ASN A 129 5.73 10.35 7.57
C ASN A 129 7.10 10.73 8.15
N LEU A 130 7.35 12.04 8.33
CA LEU A 130 8.64 12.58 8.80
C LEU A 130 9.15 11.96 10.11
N ILE A 131 8.25 11.44 10.96
CA ILE A 131 8.59 10.75 12.21
C ILE A 131 8.52 9.23 11.99
N SER A 132 9.69 8.58 11.95
CA SER A 132 9.82 7.11 11.86
C SER A 132 9.33 6.41 13.12
N ARG A 133 8.63 5.29 12.98
CA ARG A 133 8.14 4.48 14.11
C ARG A 133 8.15 2.99 13.78
N SER A 134 8.56 2.16 14.73
CA SER A 134 8.43 0.70 14.65
C SER A 134 7.40 0.24 15.67
N ILE A 135 6.46 -0.59 15.23
CA ILE A 135 5.37 -1.09 16.05
C ILE A 135 5.31 -2.61 15.88
N GLU A 136 5.45 -3.32 16.98
CA GLU A 136 5.35 -4.78 17.01
C GLU A 136 3.88 -5.22 17.03
N THR A 137 3.58 -6.33 16.37
CA THR A 137 2.31 -7.03 16.57
C THR A 137 2.25 -7.63 17.97
N LYS A 138 1.09 -8.15 18.37
CA LYS A 138 1.08 -9.08 19.51
C LYS A 138 1.86 -10.35 19.15
N GLU A 139 2.53 -10.91 20.16
CA GLU A 139 3.15 -12.23 20.05
C GLU A 139 2.06 -13.30 20.03
N VAL A 140 2.13 -14.19 19.04
CA VAL A 140 1.21 -15.32 18.89
C VAL A 140 2.03 -16.55 18.56
N ASN A 141 1.98 -17.57 19.43
CA ASN A 141 2.78 -18.79 19.30
C ASN A 141 4.29 -18.51 19.15
N GLY A 142 4.81 -17.54 19.91
CA GLY A 142 6.23 -17.14 19.87
C GLY A 142 6.64 -16.33 18.64
N ILE A 143 5.67 -15.91 17.81
CA ILE A 143 5.93 -15.15 16.58
C ILE A 143 5.40 -13.73 16.75
N THR A 144 6.31 -12.77 16.55
CA THR A 144 6.06 -11.32 16.55
C THR A 144 6.58 -10.73 15.25
N GLU A 145 5.79 -9.86 14.64
CA GLU A 145 6.17 -9.12 13.43
C GLU A 145 6.30 -7.64 13.75
N THR A 146 7.17 -6.93 13.04
CA THR A 146 7.38 -5.49 13.23
C THR A 146 6.94 -4.72 12.00
N PHE A 147 5.97 -3.83 12.15
CA PHE A 147 5.60 -2.88 11.12
C PHE A 147 6.37 -1.56 11.30
N ARG A 148 7.09 -1.13 10.27
CA ARG A 148 7.87 0.11 10.30
C ARG A 148 7.23 1.18 9.42
N ILE A 149 6.80 2.26 10.07
CA ILE A 149 6.48 3.53 9.41
C ILE A 149 7.81 4.23 9.11
N ARG A 150 8.08 4.44 7.83
CA ARG A 150 9.31 5.07 7.32
C ARG A 150 8.99 6.46 6.76
N PRO A 151 9.90 7.43 6.88
CA PRO A 151 9.87 8.63 6.05
C PRO A 151 9.94 8.26 4.57
N GLN A 152 8.96 8.69 3.80
CA GLN A 152 8.78 8.37 2.38
C GLN A 152 8.94 9.63 1.54
N VAL A 153 10.01 9.70 0.76
CA VAL A 153 10.32 10.85 -0.09
C VAL A 153 10.10 10.46 -1.55
N THR A 154 9.36 11.26 -2.30
CA THR A 154 9.10 11.06 -3.73
C THR A 154 9.33 12.37 -4.47
N ALA A 155 10.08 12.30 -5.57
CA ALA A 155 10.24 13.41 -6.51
C ALA A 155 9.47 13.11 -7.78
N GLY A 156 8.86 14.13 -8.38
CA GLY A 156 8.04 14.00 -9.56
C GLY A 156 8.23 15.15 -10.54
N VAL A 157 8.03 14.83 -11.82
CA VAL A 157 7.92 15.81 -12.91
C VAL A 157 6.72 15.45 -13.76
N SER A 158 5.93 16.44 -14.15
CA SER A 158 4.85 16.26 -15.12
C SER A 158 4.96 17.25 -16.26
N TRP A 159 4.45 16.82 -17.41
CA TRP A 159 4.17 17.66 -18.56
C TRP A 159 2.69 17.54 -18.91
N HIS A 160 2.01 18.65 -19.15
CA HIS A 160 0.59 18.63 -19.49
C HIS A 160 0.23 19.63 -20.59
N ASN A 161 -0.83 19.32 -21.32
CA ASN A 161 -1.55 20.24 -22.20
C ASN A 161 -3.07 20.04 -22.05
N ALA A 162 -3.87 20.59 -22.96
CA ALA A 162 -5.32 20.51 -22.88
C ALA A 162 -5.91 19.09 -23.01
N MET A 163 -5.15 18.13 -23.54
CA MET A 163 -5.62 16.78 -23.90
C MET A 163 -4.82 15.66 -23.20
N PHE A 164 -3.55 15.91 -22.89
CA PHE A 164 -2.63 14.92 -22.36
C PHE A 164 -1.91 15.43 -21.11
N THR A 165 -1.71 14.54 -20.15
CA THR A 165 -0.80 14.73 -19.01
C THR A 165 0.11 13.52 -18.93
N THR A 166 1.42 13.73 -18.86
CA THR A 166 2.41 12.68 -18.60
C THR A 166 3.17 13.00 -17.33
N ALA A 167 3.38 12.02 -16.48
CA ALA A 167 4.10 12.19 -15.23
C ALA A 167 5.16 11.09 -15.06
N PHE A 168 6.27 11.46 -14.45
CA PHE A 168 7.31 10.56 -14.00
C PHE A 168 7.62 10.83 -12.52
N ASP A 169 7.55 9.78 -11.71
CA ASP A 169 7.75 9.83 -10.27
C ASP A 169 8.81 8.83 -9.84
N VAL A 170 9.65 9.21 -8.88
CA VAL A 170 10.65 8.32 -8.27
C VAL A 170 10.57 8.44 -6.76
N ASP A 171 10.28 7.31 -6.12
CA ASP A 171 10.46 7.16 -4.69
C ASP A 171 11.96 7.19 -4.38
N LEU A 172 12.41 8.18 -3.62
CA LEU A 172 13.79 8.33 -3.15
C LEU A 172 14.07 7.50 -1.89
N THR A 173 13.02 7.10 -1.17
CA THR A 173 13.14 6.21 -0.01
C THR A 173 12.11 5.07 -0.06
N PRO A 174 12.39 3.92 0.60
CA PRO A 174 11.47 2.80 0.62
C PRO A 174 10.15 3.08 1.35
N ALA A 175 9.10 2.40 0.90
CA ALA A 175 7.78 2.45 1.51
C ALA A 175 7.74 1.87 2.94
N SER A 176 6.78 2.33 3.73
CA SER A 176 6.42 1.72 5.02
C SER A 176 5.91 0.28 4.82
N GLY A 177 6.18 -0.62 5.78
CA GLY A 177 5.85 -2.04 5.63
C GLY A 177 6.36 -2.90 6.80
N PHE A 178 6.01 -4.19 6.80
CA PHE A 178 6.62 -5.14 7.74
C PHE A 178 8.12 -5.27 7.46
N THR A 179 8.93 -5.37 8.50
CA THR A 179 10.40 -5.45 8.37
C THR A 179 10.88 -6.78 7.79
N SER A 180 10.03 -7.81 7.82
CA SER A 180 10.26 -9.12 7.21
C SER A 180 9.89 -9.16 5.72
N ASP A 181 9.19 -8.14 5.21
CA ASP A 181 8.95 -7.98 3.77
C ASP A 181 10.15 -7.33 3.08
N SER A 182 10.35 -7.67 1.81
CA SER A 182 11.21 -6.91 0.92
C SER A 182 10.75 -5.46 0.82
N ASN A 183 11.71 -4.53 0.83
CA ASN A 183 11.43 -3.12 0.61
C ASN A 183 10.78 -2.91 -0.77
N ARG A 184 9.93 -1.89 -0.86
CA ARG A 184 9.30 -1.45 -2.11
C ARG A 184 9.64 0.01 -2.33
N GLN A 185 10.11 0.33 -3.52
CA GLN A 185 10.50 1.69 -3.92
C GLN A 185 10.32 1.76 -5.43
N PHE A 186 9.52 2.69 -5.94
CA PHE A 186 9.17 2.66 -7.36
C PHE A 186 9.73 3.85 -8.14
N ALA A 187 10.12 3.59 -9.38
CA ALA A 187 10.06 4.60 -10.43
C ALA A 187 8.82 4.32 -11.28
N ALA A 188 8.02 5.33 -11.58
CA ALA A 188 6.78 5.19 -12.33
C ALA A 188 6.70 6.22 -13.43
N ILE A 189 6.13 5.82 -14.57
CA ILE A 189 5.73 6.71 -15.65
C ILE A 189 4.26 6.45 -15.97
N GLY A 190 3.50 7.52 -16.16
CA GLY A 190 2.07 7.44 -16.48
C GLY A 190 1.67 8.50 -17.49
N THR A 191 0.64 8.20 -18.27
CA THR A 191 -0.02 9.16 -19.14
C THR A 191 -1.52 9.12 -18.91
N GLU A 192 -2.14 10.29 -18.95
CA GLU A 192 -3.59 10.50 -18.95
C GLU A 192 -3.98 11.17 -20.25
N PHE A 193 -5.01 10.63 -20.90
CA PHE A 193 -5.72 11.24 -22.02
C PHE A 193 -7.10 11.69 -21.56
N ASN A 194 -7.37 12.99 -21.64
CA ASN A 194 -8.64 13.58 -21.24
C ASN A 194 -9.50 13.83 -22.48
N ALA A 195 -10.51 12.97 -22.67
CA ALA A 195 -11.45 13.03 -23.77
C ALA A 195 -12.74 13.74 -23.32
N TRP A 196 -13.08 14.83 -24.01
CA TRP A 196 -14.34 15.56 -23.82
C TRP A 196 -14.60 16.08 -22.40
N LYS A 197 -13.56 16.21 -21.56
CA LYS A 197 -13.58 16.65 -20.14
C LYS A 197 -14.25 15.70 -19.16
N TRP A 198 -15.11 14.78 -19.62
CA TRP A 198 -15.85 13.86 -18.76
C TRP A 198 -15.35 12.41 -18.87
N ALA A 199 -14.43 12.08 -19.78
CA ALA A 199 -13.87 10.73 -19.90
C ALA A 199 -12.34 10.80 -19.90
N GLN A 200 -11.70 10.00 -19.04
CA GLN A 200 -10.25 9.95 -18.94
C GLN A 200 -9.75 8.52 -19.13
N LEU A 201 -8.71 8.36 -19.93
CA LEU A 201 -8.00 7.10 -20.08
C LEU A 201 -6.61 7.24 -19.50
N ARG A 202 -6.20 6.29 -18.66
CA ARG A 202 -4.90 6.29 -17.99
C ARG A 202 -4.16 5.01 -18.29
N ALA A 203 -2.87 5.13 -18.57
CA ALA A 203 -1.97 3.99 -18.69
C ALA A 203 -0.63 4.34 -18.05
N GLY A 204 0.06 3.34 -17.52
CA GLY A 204 1.34 3.56 -16.90
C GLY A 204 2.14 2.30 -16.68
N TYR A 205 3.35 2.51 -16.20
CA TYR A 205 4.26 1.46 -15.80
C TYR A 205 5.01 1.89 -14.53
N ARG A 206 5.15 0.96 -13.59
CA ARG A 206 5.99 1.14 -12.41
C ARG A 206 7.03 0.04 -12.34
N GLN A 207 8.28 0.42 -12.08
CA GLN A 207 9.40 -0.48 -11.84
C GLN A 207 9.75 -0.45 -10.35
N ASN A 208 9.80 -1.61 -9.70
CA ASN A 208 10.38 -1.71 -8.37
C ASN A 208 11.90 -1.56 -8.48
N LEU A 209 12.46 -0.60 -7.75
CA LEU A 209 13.88 -0.29 -7.67
C LEU A 209 14.57 -1.08 -6.55
N ALA A 210 13.79 -1.58 -5.58
CA ALA A 210 14.29 -2.31 -4.42
C ALA A 210 14.40 -3.83 -4.66
N GLY A 211 13.89 -4.35 -5.78
CA GLY A 211 13.90 -5.77 -6.11
C GLY A 211 13.34 -6.04 -7.50
N ASN A 212 13.35 -7.31 -7.92
CA ASN A 212 12.88 -7.72 -9.25
C ASN A 212 11.35 -7.90 -9.32
N ASP A 213 10.69 -7.95 -8.16
CA ASP A 213 9.26 -8.27 -8.05
C ASP A 213 8.40 -7.02 -7.88
N GLY A 214 7.15 -7.07 -8.31
CA GLY A 214 6.14 -6.02 -8.07
C GLY A 214 6.13 -4.87 -9.08
N SER A 215 7.03 -4.90 -10.08
CA SER A 215 6.92 -4.09 -11.28
C SER A 215 5.63 -4.42 -12.04
N ALA A 216 4.92 -3.41 -12.54
CA ALA A 216 3.59 -3.61 -13.11
C ALA A 216 3.22 -2.58 -14.17
N PHE A 217 2.47 -3.03 -15.18
CA PHE A 217 1.69 -2.19 -16.07
C PHE A 217 0.36 -1.85 -15.40
N THR A 218 -0.12 -0.63 -15.63
CA THR A 218 -1.40 -0.14 -15.13
C THR A 218 -2.24 0.40 -16.28
N ALA A 219 -3.56 0.22 -16.17
CA ALA A 219 -4.53 0.81 -17.06
C ALA A 219 -5.77 1.20 -16.27
N GLY A 220 -6.39 2.33 -16.62
CA GLY A 220 -7.59 2.79 -15.94
C GLY A 220 -8.46 3.69 -16.81
N VAL A 221 -9.72 3.78 -16.42
CA VAL A 221 -10.73 4.62 -17.05
C VAL A 221 -11.44 5.41 -15.96
N GLY A 222 -11.59 6.71 -16.18
CA GLY A 222 -12.34 7.63 -15.35
C GLY A 222 -13.52 8.21 -16.13
N ILE A 223 -14.65 8.39 -15.46
CA ILE A 223 -15.78 9.18 -15.97
C ILE A 223 -16.24 10.20 -14.94
N SER A 224 -16.44 11.43 -15.39
CA SER A 224 -16.79 12.58 -14.57
C SER A 224 -17.96 13.42 -15.15
N PRO A 225 -19.18 12.87 -15.28
CA PRO A 225 -20.29 13.61 -15.86
C PRO A 225 -20.62 14.87 -15.05
N PHE A 226 -20.63 16.01 -15.74
CA PHE A 226 -20.91 17.35 -15.19
C PHE A 226 -19.95 17.78 -14.05
N ASP A 227 -18.81 17.12 -13.89
CA ASP A 227 -17.84 17.32 -12.80
C ASP A 227 -18.42 17.09 -11.38
N VAL A 228 -19.62 16.52 -11.27
CA VAL A 228 -20.33 16.25 -10.00
C VAL A 228 -20.04 14.85 -9.48
N VAL A 229 -20.10 13.85 -10.35
CA VAL A 229 -19.83 12.45 -10.01
C VAL A 229 -18.52 12.07 -10.67
N HIS A 230 -17.62 11.42 -9.94
CA HIS A 230 -16.35 10.92 -10.45
C HIS A 230 -16.27 9.43 -10.14
N LEU A 231 -16.17 8.61 -11.18
CA LEU A 231 -15.99 7.17 -11.07
C LEU A 231 -14.73 6.76 -11.84
N ASP A 232 -13.78 6.17 -11.12
CA ASP A 232 -12.54 5.68 -11.70
C ASP A 232 -12.39 4.19 -11.41
N VAL A 233 -11.98 3.42 -12.41
CA VAL A 233 -11.61 2.01 -12.26
C VAL A 233 -10.25 1.80 -12.90
N ALA A 234 -9.36 1.13 -12.19
CA ALA A 234 -8.03 0.81 -12.67
C ALA A 234 -7.66 -0.64 -12.35
N GLY A 235 -6.83 -1.22 -13.20
CA GLY A 235 -6.21 -2.52 -13.02
C GLY A 235 -4.70 -2.43 -13.12
N LEU A 236 -4.01 -3.40 -12.53
CA LEU A 236 -2.58 -3.60 -12.71
C LEU A 236 -2.26 -5.08 -12.91
N ILE A 237 -1.27 -5.33 -13.76
CA ILE A 237 -0.66 -6.64 -14.00
C ILE A 237 0.85 -6.48 -13.92
N GLY A 238 1.49 -7.33 -13.13
CA GLY A 238 2.91 -7.24 -12.84
C GLY A 238 3.64 -8.56 -12.86
N THR A 239 4.92 -8.49 -12.53
CA THR A 239 5.78 -9.68 -12.40
C THR A 239 5.30 -10.56 -11.24
N ASP A 240 5.71 -11.83 -11.26
CA ASP A 240 5.54 -12.76 -10.12
C ASP A 240 4.08 -12.95 -9.69
N ASN A 241 3.19 -13.08 -10.68
CA ASN A 241 1.75 -13.24 -10.47
C ASN A 241 1.13 -12.07 -9.68
N THR A 242 1.65 -10.86 -9.85
CA THR A 242 1.08 -9.66 -9.26
C THR A 242 -0.11 -9.16 -10.09
N TYR A 243 -1.29 -9.12 -9.47
CA TYR A 243 -2.50 -8.54 -10.07
C TYR A 243 -3.17 -7.63 -9.06
N GLY A 244 -3.86 -6.60 -9.54
CA GLY A 244 -4.62 -5.70 -8.68
C GLY A 244 -5.70 -4.95 -9.43
N ALA A 245 -6.70 -4.51 -8.68
CA ALA A 245 -7.76 -3.65 -9.17
C ALA A 245 -8.08 -2.59 -8.11
N VAL A 246 -8.48 -1.42 -8.58
CA VAL A 246 -8.88 -0.29 -7.75
C VAL A 246 -10.15 0.31 -8.35
N ALA A 247 -11.08 0.69 -7.51
CA ALA A 247 -12.21 1.51 -7.88
C ALA A 247 -12.29 2.70 -6.93
N GLN A 248 -12.53 3.88 -7.47
CA GLN A 248 -12.74 5.11 -6.73
C GLN A 248 -14.05 5.74 -7.14
N PHE A 249 -14.77 6.25 -6.15
CA PHE A 249 -15.99 7.02 -6.35
C PHE A 249 -15.89 8.31 -5.53
N GLN A 250 -16.15 9.45 -6.16
CA GLN A 250 -16.19 10.76 -5.53
C GLN A 250 -17.41 11.54 -5.99
N PHE A 251 -17.93 12.36 -5.08
CA PHE A 251 -19.02 13.28 -5.34
C PHE A 251 -18.60 14.69 -4.92
N THR A 252 -18.86 15.67 -5.79
CA THR A 252 -18.55 17.09 -5.56
C THR A 252 -19.86 17.87 -5.44
N PHE A 253 -19.95 18.77 -4.45
CA PHE A 253 -21.14 19.59 -4.15
C PHE A 253 -20.78 21.06 -4.02
#